data_AF-A0A2U3YC65-F1
#
_entry.id   AF-A0A2U3YC65-F1
#
_cell.length_a   1.000
_cell.length_b   1.000
_cell.length_c   1.000
_cell.angle_alpha   90.00
_cell.angle_beta   90.00
_cell.angle_gamma   90.00
#
_symmetry.space_group_name_H-M   'P 1'
#
loop_
_entity.id
_entity.type
_entity.pdbx_description
1 polymer ?
#
loop_
_entity_poly.entity_id
_entity_poly.type
_entity_poly.pdbx_seq_one_letter_code
_entity_poly.pdbx_strand_id
1 'polypeptide(L)'
;MKESKCGMPLIKKNFLSCWGKLKLPVIVFGPIVWFSSRSEGSFFSYSWFAIHPVSMNNSNHLVNSDNMGYASYLFEQEKNKGYLPGQGPYVAAFASSNLGDVSPNILGPHCVNTGESCDNANSSCPIGGSSMCIAMGPGEDMLNSTQIIGRIIYQRAKELYASASQEVTGPLAAAHQWVNMTDVTVQLNSTHMAKTCKPALGYSFAAGTIDGFGNLNFTQGTTVGDPFWDSLRDQILGKPSAEIKECHKPKPILLHTGELTKPHPWHPDIVDVQIITIGSLAITAIPGELTTMSGRRLREAVQTEFATNGMQNMTIVISGLCNVYTHYITTFEEYQAQRYEAASTIYGPHTLSAYIQLFRGLAKAIATDTVANLSRGPEPPFFKQLIAPLIPNVVDRAPTGKTFGDVLQPAKPTYRVVRLPKR
;
A
#
# COMPACT_ATOMS: atom_id res chain seq x y z
N MET A 1 6.27 -40.79 -61.67
CA MET A 1 4.93 -41.40 -61.72
C MET A 1 3.92 -40.36 -61.28
N LYS A 2 3.13 -39.90 -62.25
CA LYS A 2 1.87 -39.11 -62.25
C LYS A 2 1.55 -38.12 -61.12
N GLU A 3 1.57 -36.86 -61.53
CA GLU A 3 0.65 -35.74 -61.24
C GLU A 3 -0.80 -36.17 -60.89
N SER A 4 -1.52 -35.42 -60.05
CA SER A 4 -2.35 -34.32 -60.59
C SER A 4 -2.75 -33.24 -59.56
N LYS A 5 -2.68 -31.99 -60.06
CA LYS A 5 -3.21 -30.74 -59.50
C LYS A 5 -4.72 -30.62 -59.69
N CYS A 6 -5.37 -29.83 -58.83
CA CYS A 6 -6.43 -28.84 -59.13
C CYS A 6 -6.87 -28.25 -57.77
N GLY A 7 -7.03 -26.96 -57.51
CA GLY A 7 -7.24 -25.76 -58.32
C GLY A 7 -8.21 -24.88 -57.52
N MET A 8 -7.84 -23.65 -57.17
CA MET A 8 -8.74 -22.66 -56.54
C MET A 8 -9.86 -22.24 -57.51
N PRO A 9 -11.02 -21.77 -57.02
CA PRO A 9 -11.26 -20.33 -57.07
C PRO A 9 -12.14 -19.73 -55.95
N LEU A 10 -12.18 -18.40 -56.00
CA LEU A 10 -12.73 -17.34 -55.13
C LEU A 10 -14.27 -17.27 -54.94
N ILE A 11 -14.67 -16.80 -53.74
CA ILE A 11 -15.79 -15.89 -53.38
C ILE A 11 -17.16 -16.44 -52.85
N LYS A 12 -17.49 -15.93 -51.64
CA LYS A 12 -18.80 -15.58 -50.99
C LYS A 12 -19.49 -16.52 -49.98
N LYS A 13 -19.51 -16.01 -48.74
CA LYS A 13 -20.55 -15.98 -47.67
C LYS A 13 -20.89 -17.23 -46.83
N ASN A 14 -20.51 -17.10 -45.55
CA ASN A 14 -21.16 -17.52 -44.30
C ASN A 14 -21.56 -18.99 -44.09
N PHE A 15 -20.91 -19.68 -43.14
CA PHE A 15 -21.42 -19.83 -41.77
C PHE A 15 -20.34 -20.40 -40.81
N LEU A 16 -20.40 -19.95 -39.55
CA LEU A 16 -19.64 -20.34 -38.35
C LEU A 16 -19.59 -21.88 -38.16
N SER A 17 -18.63 -22.53 -37.50
CA SER A 17 -17.93 -22.30 -36.22
C SER A 17 -16.79 -23.33 -36.16
N CYS A 18 -15.59 -23.00 -35.70
CA CYS A 18 -15.03 -23.44 -34.40
C CYS A 18 -13.49 -23.26 -34.53
N TRP A 19 -12.69 -22.64 -33.68
CA TRP A 19 -12.81 -22.02 -32.36
C TRP A 19 -11.83 -20.84 -32.35
N GLY A 20 -12.31 -19.67 -31.92
CA GLY A 20 -11.47 -18.54 -31.56
C GLY A 20 -11.10 -18.55 -30.08
N LYS A 21 -10.28 -17.56 -29.73
CA LYS A 21 -9.93 -17.08 -28.38
C LYS A 21 -8.88 -17.91 -27.63
N LEU A 22 -7.61 -17.56 -27.83
CA LEU A 22 -6.75 -17.40 -26.66
C LEU A 22 -7.07 -16.03 -26.04
N LYS A 23 -8.02 -16.04 -25.10
CA LYS A 23 -7.98 -15.11 -23.97
C LYS A 23 -6.94 -15.69 -23.02
N LEU A 24 -5.87 -14.97 -22.74
CA LEU A 24 -5.13 -15.16 -21.50
C LEU A 24 -5.30 -13.90 -20.65
N PRO A 25 -5.72 -14.06 -19.39
CA PRO A 25 -6.03 -12.96 -18.51
C PRO A 25 -4.74 -12.26 -18.09
N VAL A 26 -4.77 -10.92 -18.10
CA VAL A 26 -3.79 -10.11 -17.37
C VAL A 26 -4.09 -10.33 -15.88
N ILE A 27 -3.37 -11.27 -15.26
CA ILE A 27 -3.35 -11.43 -13.80
C ILE A 27 -2.07 -10.78 -13.29
N VAL A 28 -2.28 -9.56 -12.81
CA VAL A 28 -1.61 -8.84 -11.71
C VAL A 28 -0.15 -9.25 -11.41
N PHE A 29 0.77 -8.75 -12.23
CA PHE A 29 1.97 -8.12 -11.68
C PHE A 29 1.81 -6.63 -11.96
N GLY A 30 1.97 -5.79 -10.94
CA GLY A 30 1.82 -4.34 -11.12
C GLY A 30 2.80 -3.83 -12.18
N PRO A 31 2.47 -2.72 -12.86
CA PRO A 31 3.27 -2.26 -13.97
C PRO A 31 4.66 -1.83 -13.49
N ILE A 32 5.64 -2.09 -14.35
CA ILE A 32 7.02 -1.64 -14.19
C ILE A 32 7.26 -0.59 -15.26
N VAL A 33 7.80 0.53 -14.84
CA VAL A 33 8.12 1.66 -15.71
C VAL A 33 9.60 1.95 -15.52
N TRP A 34 10.38 1.94 -16.60
CA TRP A 34 11.79 2.29 -16.54
C TRP A 34 12.08 3.41 -17.53
N PHE A 35 13.10 4.19 -17.21
CA PHE A 35 13.56 5.31 -18.00
C PHE A 35 14.92 4.96 -18.60
N SER A 36 15.04 5.09 -19.92
CA SER A 36 16.28 4.82 -20.64
C SER A 36 16.77 6.05 -21.37
N SER A 37 18.07 6.32 -21.26
CA SER A 37 18.74 7.23 -22.19
C SER A 37 18.99 6.49 -23.50
N ARG A 38 18.88 7.20 -24.63
CA ARG A 38 19.23 6.65 -25.96
C ARG A 38 20.72 6.34 -26.12
N SER A 39 21.58 6.88 -25.26
CA SER A 39 23.05 6.74 -25.37
C SER A 39 23.70 5.86 -24.30
N GLU A 40 23.09 5.69 -23.11
CA GLU A 40 23.77 5.09 -21.94
C GLU A 40 23.04 3.91 -21.28
N GLY A 41 22.02 3.35 -21.94
CA GLY A 41 21.16 2.34 -21.32
C GLY A 41 20.24 2.94 -20.26
N SER A 42 19.52 2.10 -19.53
CA SER A 42 18.60 2.58 -18.49
C SER A 42 19.35 2.97 -17.22
N PHE A 43 18.97 4.11 -16.65
CA PHE A 43 19.55 4.65 -15.41
C PHE A 43 18.57 4.55 -14.24
N PHE A 44 17.29 4.28 -14.49
CA PHE A 44 16.26 4.28 -13.46
C PHE A 44 15.11 3.30 -13.77
N SER A 45 14.60 2.59 -12.76
CA SER A 45 13.36 1.80 -12.85
C SER A 45 12.46 1.95 -11.62
N TYR A 46 11.15 2.11 -11.84
CA TYR A 46 10.08 1.99 -10.85
C TYR A 46 9.32 0.67 -11.03
N SER A 47 9.05 -0.04 -9.93
CA SER A 47 8.17 -1.21 -9.91
C SER A 47 7.08 -1.02 -8.87
N TRP A 48 5.82 -0.88 -9.28
CA TRP A 48 4.68 -0.85 -8.36
C TRP A 48 4.19 -2.26 -8.10
N PHE A 49 4.14 -2.67 -6.84
CA PHE A 49 3.57 -3.96 -6.44
C PHE A 49 2.89 -3.85 -5.07
N ALA A 50 1.73 -4.49 -4.95
CA ALA A 50 0.95 -4.44 -3.72
C ALA A 50 1.38 -5.57 -2.79
N ILE A 51 2.17 -5.24 -1.76
CA ILE A 51 2.55 -6.15 -0.67
C ILE A 51 3.04 -5.30 0.51
N HIS A 52 2.71 -5.67 1.74
CA HIS A 52 3.27 -5.01 2.91
C HIS A 52 4.78 -5.30 3.08
N PRO A 53 5.60 -4.29 3.40
CA PRO A 53 6.97 -4.47 3.84
C PRO A 53 7.03 -4.82 5.34
N VAL A 54 6.48 -5.99 5.69
CA VAL A 54 6.38 -6.51 7.08
C VAL A 54 6.89 -7.95 7.20
N SER A 55 7.80 -8.38 6.32
CA SER A 55 8.48 -9.67 6.49
C SER A 55 9.37 -9.67 7.74
N MET A 56 9.92 -8.52 8.10
CA MET A 56 10.56 -8.25 9.38
C MET A 56 9.48 -7.87 10.40
N ASN A 57 9.06 -8.84 11.21
CA ASN A 57 8.07 -8.64 12.28
C ASN A 57 8.53 -7.70 13.42
N ASN A 58 7.62 -7.45 14.36
CA ASN A 58 7.80 -6.53 15.49
C ASN A 58 8.85 -6.94 16.55
N SER A 59 9.48 -8.11 16.42
CA SER A 59 10.60 -8.52 17.29
C SER A 59 11.96 -7.98 16.82
N ASN A 60 12.02 -7.42 15.60
CA ASN A 60 13.26 -6.86 15.06
C ASN A 60 13.63 -5.51 15.69
N HIS A 61 14.93 -5.32 15.91
CA HIS A 61 15.52 -4.08 16.40
C HIS A 61 16.55 -3.46 15.43
N LEU A 62 16.69 -4.01 14.22
CA LEU A 62 17.62 -3.53 13.20
C LEU A 62 16.91 -2.66 12.17
N VAL A 63 17.43 -1.46 11.91
CA VAL A 63 16.93 -0.59 10.84
C VAL A 63 17.14 -1.29 9.50
N ASN A 64 16.07 -1.39 8.71
CA ASN A 64 16.09 -2.03 7.40
C ASN A 64 14.94 -1.52 6.53
N SER A 65 14.94 -1.92 5.25
CA SER A 65 13.95 -1.54 4.24
C SER A 65 13.05 -2.71 3.80
N ASP A 66 13.01 -3.78 4.60
CA ASP A 66 12.20 -4.99 4.42
C ASP A 66 12.33 -5.64 3.02
N ASN A 67 11.30 -6.36 2.58
CA ASN A 67 11.25 -7.16 1.36
C ASN A 67 11.33 -6.31 0.08
N MET A 68 10.63 -5.17 0.02
CA MET A 68 10.65 -4.24 -1.11
C MET A 68 12.02 -3.55 -1.25
N GLY A 69 12.65 -3.20 -0.13
CA GLY A 69 14.00 -2.66 -0.14
C GLY A 69 15.05 -3.72 -0.46
N TYR A 70 14.87 -4.97 -0.04
CA TYR A 70 15.75 -6.06 -0.48
C TYR A 70 15.61 -6.34 -1.98
N ALA A 71 14.41 -6.22 -2.55
CA ALA A 71 14.20 -6.30 -4.00
C ALA A 71 14.94 -5.17 -4.74
N SER A 72 14.84 -3.93 -4.22
CA SER A 72 15.57 -2.76 -4.71
C SER A 72 17.09 -3.00 -4.68
N TYR A 73 17.60 -3.42 -3.53
CA TYR A 73 19.00 -3.76 -3.30
C TYR A 73 19.53 -4.80 -4.31
N LEU A 74 18.80 -5.90 -4.54
CA LEU A 74 19.23 -6.92 -5.50
C LEU A 74 19.31 -6.37 -6.93
N PHE A 75 18.37 -5.51 -7.32
CA PHE A 75 18.34 -4.95 -8.66
C PHE A 75 19.47 -3.94 -8.88
N GLU A 76 19.69 -3.05 -7.92
CA GLU A 76 20.80 -2.09 -7.96
C GLU A 76 22.14 -2.82 -7.95
N GLN A 77 22.34 -3.81 -7.09
CA GLN A 77 23.59 -4.58 -7.05
C GLN A 77 23.85 -5.37 -8.35
N GLU A 78 22.82 -5.83 -9.05
CA GLU A 78 23.00 -6.47 -10.36
C GLU A 78 23.42 -5.47 -11.45
N LYS A 79 22.81 -4.27 -11.45
CA LYS A 79 23.04 -3.25 -12.48
C LYS A 79 24.31 -2.45 -12.24
N ASN A 80 24.61 -2.12 -10.99
CA ASN A 80 25.78 -1.38 -10.55
C ASN A 80 26.94 -2.34 -10.22
N LYS A 81 27.32 -3.20 -11.19
CA LYS A 81 28.43 -4.15 -10.99
C LYS A 81 29.72 -3.42 -10.64
N GLY A 82 30.35 -3.84 -9.55
CA GLY A 82 31.59 -3.24 -9.05
C GLY A 82 31.39 -2.09 -8.06
N TYR A 83 30.15 -1.66 -7.82
CA TYR A 83 29.83 -0.67 -6.78
C TYR A 83 29.45 -1.35 -5.46
N LEU A 84 29.67 -0.62 -4.36
CA LEU A 84 29.16 -0.98 -3.05
C LEU A 84 27.64 -0.71 -2.97
N PRO A 85 26.91 -1.41 -2.09
CA PRO A 85 25.52 -1.10 -1.81
C PRO A 85 25.27 0.38 -1.50
N GLY A 86 24.24 0.96 -2.13
CA GLY A 86 23.92 2.39 -2.01
C GLY A 86 24.77 3.31 -2.89
N GLN A 87 25.61 2.75 -3.76
CA GLN A 87 26.38 3.49 -4.76
C GLN A 87 26.06 2.99 -6.18
N GLY A 88 26.51 3.76 -7.17
CA GLY A 88 26.36 3.45 -8.59
C GLY A 88 25.29 4.29 -9.28
N PRO A 89 25.32 4.34 -10.62
CA PRO A 89 24.46 5.24 -11.39
C PRO A 89 23.02 4.73 -11.59
N TYR A 90 22.78 3.41 -11.49
CA TYR A 90 21.45 2.83 -11.65
C TYR A 90 20.66 2.90 -10.35
N VAL A 91 19.41 3.36 -10.42
CA VAL A 91 18.49 3.38 -9.27
C VAL A 91 17.29 2.47 -9.55
N ALA A 92 16.96 1.60 -8.59
CA ALA A 92 15.82 0.71 -8.67
C ALA A 92 14.86 0.95 -7.49
N ALA A 93 13.70 1.53 -7.76
CA ALA A 93 12.72 1.83 -6.73
C ALA A 93 11.51 0.90 -6.83
N PHE A 94 11.22 0.18 -5.75
CA PHE A 94 10.01 -0.62 -5.60
C PHE A 94 8.98 0.16 -4.80
N ALA A 95 7.95 0.66 -5.48
CA ALA A 95 6.94 1.56 -4.94
C ALA A 95 5.76 0.79 -4.34
N SER A 96 5.25 1.31 -3.24
CA SER A 96 3.98 0.90 -2.61
C SER A 96 2.81 1.07 -3.58
N SER A 97 1.83 0.20 -3.46
CA SER A 97 0.58 0.22 -4.23
C SER A 97 -0.62 0.08 -3.29
N ASN A 98 -1.72 -0.50 -3.74
CA ASN A 98 -2.90 -0.81 -2.92
C ASN A 98 -2.67 -2.06 -2.05
N LEU A 99 -1.75 -1.95 -1.09
CA LEU A 99 -1.22 -3.03 -0.25
C LEU A 99 -2.01 -3.31 1.04
N GLY A 100 -3.07 -2.54 1.34
CA GLY A 100 -3.68 -2.47 2.67
C GLY A 100 -4.20 -3.79 3.26
N ASP A 101 -4.47 -4.80 2.44
CA ASP A 101 -4.92 -6.13 2.85
C ASP A 101 -4.01 -7.25 2.31
N VAL A 102 -2.75 -6.94 1.99
CA VAL A 102 -1.81 -7.87 1.34
C VAL A 102 -0.57 -8.13 2.21
N SER A 103 -0.51 -9.31 2.81
CA SER A 103 0.60 -9.76 3.66
C SER A 103 1.69 -10.49 2.86
N PRO A 104 2.99 -10.33 3.22
CA PRO A 104 4.08 -11.15 2.69
C PRO A 104 4.25 -12.50 3.42
N ASN A 105 3.50 -12.73 4.50
CA ASN A 105 3.62 -13.91 5.35
C ASN A 105 2.76 -15.05 4.79
N ILE A 106 3.22 -15.62 3.67
CA ILE A 106 2.46 -16.51 2.79
C ILE A 106 2.14 -17.90 3.36
N LEU A 107 2.68 -18.28 4.53
CA LEU A 107 2.27 -19.53 5.19
C LEU A 107 0.89 -19.42 5.84
N GLY A 108 0.33 -18.20 5.90
CA GLY A 108 -0.99 -17.95 6.46
C GLY A 108 -1.00 -17.90 7.99
N PRO A 109 -2.14 -17.53 8.59
CA PRO A 109 -2.25 -17.30 10.02
C PRO A 109 -2.45 -18.59 10.81
N HIS A 110 -1.60 -18.79 11.82
CA HIS A 110 -1.64 -19.92 12.74
C HIS A 110 -1.54 -19.47 14.20
N CYS A 111 -2.10 -20.27 15.09
CA CYS A 111 -1.94 -20.13 16.52
C CYS A 111 -0.54 -20.58 16.94
N VAL A 112 0.30 -19.66 17.42
CA VAL A 112 1.70 -19.96 17.75
C VAL A 112 1.88 -21.02 18.85
N ASN A 113 0.85 -21.22 19.68
CA ASN A 113 0.84 -22.18 20.78
C ASN A 113 0.33 -23.58 20.39
N THR A 114 -0.59 -23.69 19.43
CA THR A 114 -1.20 -24.98 19.04
C THR A 114 -0.84 -25.44 17.63
N GLY A 115 -0.40 -24.53 16.76
CA GLY A 115 -0.16 -24.76 15.34
C GLY A 115 -1.43 -24.79 14.48
N GLU A 116 -2.62 -24.70 15.08
CA GLU A 116 -3.89 -24.69 14.37
C GLU A 116 -4.04 -23.43 13.51
N SER A 117 -4.76 -23.53 12.40
CA SER A 117 -5.07 -22.35 11.60
C SER A 117 -6.00 -21.42 12.37
N CYS A 118 -5.69 -20.12 12.33
CA CYS A 118 -6.57 -19.06 12.83
C CYS A 118 -7.06 -18.15 11.70
N ASP A 119 -7.20 -18.72 10.50
CA ASP A 119 -7.86 -18.07 9.35
C ASP A 119 -9.38 -18.04 9.57
N ASN A 120 -9.81 -17.04 10.34
CA ASN A 120 -11.20 -16.80 10.68
C ASN A 120 -11.50 -15.30 10.70
N ALA A 121 -12.78 -14.95 10.73
CA ALA A 121 -13.24 -13.55 10.65
C ALA A 121 -12.65 -12.63 11.72
N ASN A 122 -12.24 -13.18 12.87
CA ASN A 122 -11.72 -12.43 14.01
C ASN A 122 -10.19 -12.46 14.15
N SER A 123 -9.50 -13.31 13.39
CA SER A 123 -8.07 -13.59 13.52
C SER A 123 -7.67 -13.86 14.97
N SER A 124 -8.35 -14.83 15.59
CA SER A 124 -8.17 -15.18 16.99
C SER A 124 -8.04 -16.69 17.19
N CYS A 125 -7.27 -17.07 18.20
CA CYS A 125 -7.10 -18.44 18.65
C CYS A 125 -8.05 -18.78 19.81
N PRO A 126 -8.54 -20.03 19.92
CA PRO A 126 -9.34 -20.46 21.07
C PRO A 126 -8.58 -20.32 22.40
N ILE A 127 -7.28 -20.58 22.38
CA ILE A 127 -6.38 -20.44 23.53
C ILE A 127 -5.43 -19.28 23.28
N GLY A 128 -5.52 -18.24 24.12
CA GLY A 128 -4.64 -17.07 24.06
C GLY A 128 -5.10 -15.92 23.14
N GLY A 129 -6.27 -16.04 22.50
CA GLY A 129 -6.92 -14.91 21.83
C GLY A 129 -6.23 -14.44 20.55
N SER A 130 -6.39 -13.15 20.21
CA SER A 130 -5.85 -12.54 18.99
C SER A 130 -4.33 -12.44 19.00
N SER A 131 -3.71 -12.23 20.17
CA SER A 131 -2.26 -12.13 20.30
C SER A 131 -1.49 -13.40 19.93
N MET A 132 -2.17 -14.55 19.86
CA MET A 132 -1.57 -15.81 19.45
C MET A 132 -1.71 -16.11 17.95
N CYS A 133 -2.53 -15.35 17.22
CA CYS A 133 -2.80 -15.60 15.81
C CYS A 133 -1.82 -14.80 14.94
N ILE A 134 -0.80 -15.46 14.38
CA ILE A 134 0.28 -14.82 13.63
C ILE A 134 0.47 -15.52 12.29
N ALA A 135 0.66 -14.74 11.22
CA ALA A 135 1.06 -15.24 9.92
C ALA A 135 2.59 -15.33 9.81
N MET A 136 3.09 -16.42 9.22
CA MET A 136 4.52 -16.67 9.10
C MET A 136 5.03 -16.52 7.67
N GLY A 137 6.24 -15.99 7.54
CA GLY A 137 6.98 -15.94 6.28
C GLY A 137 7.49 -17.32 5.84
N PRO A 138 7.93 -17.46 4.58
CA PRO A 138 8.32 -18.76 4.00
C PRO A 138 9.73 -19.23 4.37
N GLY A 139 10.52 -18.43 5.08
CA GLY A 139 11.90 -18.74 5.44
C GLY A 139 12.04 -19.40 6.81
N GLU A 140 13.26 -19.82 7.13
CA GLU A 140 13.61 -20.38 8.45
C GLU A 140 13.48 -19.34 9.57
N ASP A 141 13.69 -18.06 9.23
CA ASP A 141 13.52 -16.91 10.12
C ASP A 141 12.99 -15.69 9.33
N MET A 142 12.83 -14.56 10.01
CA MET A 142 12.35 -13.31 9.41
C MET A 142 13.31 -12.72 8.37
N LEU A 143 14.63 -12.87 8.55
CA LEU A 143 15.64 -12.37 7.60
C LEU A 143 15.57 -13.18 6.31
N ASN A 144 15.53 -14.51 6.43
CA ASN A 144 15.41 -15.42 5.31
C ASN A 144 14.05 -15.24 4.60
N SER A 145 12.95 -15.07 5.34
CA SER A 145 11.64 -14.74 4.78
C SER A 145 11.67 -13.46 3.96
N THR A 146 12.24 -12.38 4.53
CA THR A 146 12.43 -11.09 3.84
C THR A 146 13.23 -11.26 2.55
N GLN A 147 14.30 -12.06 2.58
CA GLN A 147 15.13 -12.32 1.41
C GLN A 147 14.42 -13.15 0.34
N ILE A 148 13.62 -14.15 0.73
CA ILE A 148 12.83 -14.97 -0.20
C ILE A 148 11.79 -14.10 -0.92
N ILE A 149 10.98 -13.36 -0.16
CA ILE A 149 9.93 -12.50 -0.72
C ILE A 149 10.54 -11.41 -1.61
N GLY A 150 11.56 -10.70 -1.12
CA GLY A 150 12.23 -9.65 -1.91
C GLY A 150 12.89 -10.20 -3.18
N ARG A 151 13.49 -11.40 -3.14
CA ARG A 151 14.07 -12.04 -4.33
C ARG A 151 13.03 -12.41 -5.37
N ILE A 152 11.87 -12.92 -4.96
CA ILE A 152 10.76 -13.24 -5.89
C ILE A 152 10.30 -11.98 -6.61
N ILE A 153 10.09 -10.89 -5.87
CA ILE A 153 9.67 -9.59 -6.41
C ILE A 153 10.72 -9.05 -7.38
N TYR A 154 11.99 -9.04 -6.97
CA TYR A 154 13.11 -8.63 -7.83
C TYR A 154 13.19 -9.47 -9.11
N GLN A 155 13.11 -10.80 -9.01
CA GLN A 155 13.25 -11.69 -10.16
C GLN A 155 12.17 -11.40 -11.20
N ARG A 156 10.93 -11.21 -10.75
CA ARG A 156 9.85 -10.84 -11.66
C ARG A 156 10.05 -9.45 -12.26
N ALA A 157 10.51 -8.50 -11.45
CA ALA A 157 10.76 -7.15 -11.94
C ALA A 157 11.85 -7.09 -13.00
N LYS A 158 12.91 -7.87 -12.81
CA LYS A 158 13.98 -8.07 -13.77
C LYS A 158 13.48 -8.68 -15.08
N GLU A 159 12.64 -9.72 -15.01
CA GLU A 159 12.05 -10.35 -16.21
C GLU A 159 11.20 -9.37 -17.02
N LEU A 160 10.35 -8.60 -16.33
CA LEU A 160 9.53 -7.57 -16.96
C LEU A 160 10.41 -6.48 -17.56
N TYR A 161 11.39 -5.98 -16.81
CA TYR A 161 12.36 -5.00 -17.32
C TYR A 161 13.08 -5.50 -18.58
N ALA A 162 13.49 -6.77 -18.62
CA ALA A 162 14.21 -7.33 -19.76
C ALA A 162 13.35 -7.59 -21.01
N SER A 163 12.05 -7.86 -20.82
CA SER A 163 11.13 -8.23 -21.89
C SER A 163 10.26 -7.08 -22.40
N ALA A 164 10.28 -5.95 -21.71
CA ALA A 164 9.34 -4.89 -22.00
C ALA A 164 9.74 -4.07 -23.23
N SER A 165 8.72 -3.78 -24.03
CA SER A 165 8.86 -3.30 -25.42
C SER A 165 7.94 -2.13 -25.76
N GLN A 166 6.95 -1.84 -24.91
CA GLN A 166 6.04 -0.74 -25.09
C GLN A 166 6.68 0.56 -24.58
N GLU A 167 6.96 1.49 -25.50
CA GLU A 167 7.42 2.83 -25.14
C GLU A 167 6.27 3.67 -24.59
N VAL A 168 6.50 4.36 -23.48
CA VAL A 168 5.57 5.34 -22.93
C VAL A 168 5.81 6.68 -23.63
N THR A 169 4.80 7.17 -24.34
CA THR A 169 4.87 8.42 -25.10
C THR A 169 3.68 9.32 -24.77
N GLY A 170 3.86 10.62 -24.94
CA GLY A 170 2.83 11.64 -24.70
C GLY A 170 3.29 12.73 -23.71
N PRO A 171 2.43 13.72 -23.42
CA PRO A 171 2.79 14.85 -22.59
C PRO A 171 2.91 14.48 -21.11
N LEU A 172 3.61 15.33 -20.37
CA LEU A 172 3.58 15.32 -18.91
C LEU A 172 2.48 16.26 -18.43
N ALA A 173 1.69 15.83 -17.44
CA ALA A 173 0.73 16.69 -16.76
C ALA A 173 0.62 16.30 -15.29
N ALA A 174 0.10 17.22 -14.48
CA ALA A 174 -0.18 16.96 -13.08
C ALA A 174 -1.39 17.77 -12.62
N ALA A 175 -2.18 17.20 -11.72
CA ALA A 175 -3.22 17.89 -10.98
C ALA A 175 -3.08 17.58 -9.50
N HIS A 176 -3.29 18.57 -8.65
CA HIS A 176 -3.22 18.47 -7.19
C HIS A 176 -4.34 19.31 -6.58
N GLN A 177 -4.83 18.86 -5.43
CA GLN A 177 -5.78 19.61 -4.62
C GLN A 177 -5.62 19.23 -3.15
N TRP A 178 -5.72 20.23 -2.26
CA TRP A 178 -5.97 19.98 -0.85
C TRP A 178 -7.47 19.81 -0.61
N VAL A 179 -7.83 18.78 0.15
CA VAL A 179 -9.23 18.46 0.41
C VAL A 179 -9.45 18.36 1.91
N ASN A 180 -10.48 19.04 2.41
CA ASN A 180 -10.98 18.75 3.74
C ASN A 180 -11.76 17.43 3.71
N MET A 181 -11.10 16.33 4.07
CA MET A 181 -11.68 14.98 4.05
C MET A 181 -12.75 14.77 5.11
N THR A 182 -12.92 15.68 6.07
CA THR A 182 -13.99 15.58 7.07
C THR A 182 -15.36 16.05 6.57
N ASP A 183 -15.41 16.65 5.37
CA ASP A 183 -16.60 17.38 4.89
C ASP A 183 -16.87 17.16 3.38
N VAL A 184 -16.50 16.00 2.85
CA VAL A 184 -16.73 15.68 1.43
C VAL A 184 -18.13 15.10 1.25
N THR A 185 -18.96 15.79 0.47
CA THR A 185 -20.23 15.24 -0.03
C THR A 185 -19.94 14.23 -1.14
N VAL A 186 -20.43 13.01 -0.98
CA VAL A 186 -20.21 11.89 -1.88
C VAL A 186 -21.52 11.56 -2.60
N GLN A 187 -21.51 11.63 -3.93
CA GLN A 187 -22.67 11.21 -4.72
C GLN A 187 -22.63 9.70 -4.95
N LEU A 188 -23.52 8.95 -4.28
CA LEU A 188 -23.60 7.48 -4.44
C LEU A 188 -24.40 7.08 -5.67
N ASN A 189 -25.47 7.82 -5.97
CA ASN A 189 -26.25 7.72 -7.19
C ASN A 189 -26.95 9.07 -7.49
N SER A 190 -27.85 9.11 -8.46
CA SER A 190 -28.53 10.36 -8.86
C SER A 190 -29.39 11.00 -7.77
N THR A 191 -29.85 10.23 -6.78
CA THR A 191 -30.78 10.68 -5.73
C THR A 191 -30.23 10.57 -4.31
N HIS A 192 -29.17 9.81 -4.08
CA HIS A 192 -28.60 9.55 -2.76
C HIS A 192 -27.20 10.15 -2.64
N MET A 193 -27.05 11.03 -1.66
CA MET A 193 -25.77 11.59 -1.23
C MET A 193 -25.39 11.00 0.13
N ALA A 194 -24.10 10.83 0.32
CA ALA A 194 -23.49 10.55 1.61
C ALA A 194 -22.46 11.61 1.94
N LYS A 195 -21.86 11.51 3.13
CA LYS A 195 -20.84 12.44 3.60
C LYS A 195 -19.71 11.68 4.27
N THR A 196 -18.48 12.15 4.12
CA THR A 196 -17.37 11.69 4.96
C THR A 196 -17.50 12.20 6.40
N CYS A 197 -16.73 11.60 7.29
CA CYS A 197 -16.77 11.87 8.72
C CYS A 197 -15.48 12.57 9.18
N LYS A 198 -15.55 13.23 10.34
CA LYS A 198 -14.36 13.54 11.13
C LYS A 198 -13.56 12.27 11.43
N PRO A 199 -12.22 12.30 11.50
CA PRO A 199 -11.43 11.09 11.60
C PRO A 199 -11.68 10.32 12.91
N ALA A 200 -11.92 9.01 12.83
CA ALA A 200 -12.03 8.13 13.98
C ALA A 200 -11.52 6.70 13.72
N LEU A 201 -10.86 6.12 14.73
CA LEU A 201 -10.39 4.73 14.74
C LEU A 201 -11.37 3.83 15.50
N GLY A 202 -11.61 2.64 14.94
CA GLY A 202 -12.53 1.65 15.51
C GLY A 202 -11.86 0.76 16.56
N TYR A 203 -12.63 -0.06 17.26
CA TYR A 203 -12.09 -1.02 18.24
C TYR A 203 -11.04 -1.95 17.64
N SER A 204 -11.31 -2.51 16.45
CA SER A 204 -10.38 -3.43 15.80
C SER A 204 -9.09 -2.80 15.30
N PHE A 205 -8.92 -1.46 15.37
CA PHE A 205 -7.59 -0.84 15.21
C PHE A 205 -6.62 -1.34 16.29
N ALA A 206 -7.09 -1.47 17.54
CA ALA A 206 -6.26 -1.95 18.65
C ALA A 206 -6.00 -3.46 18.62
N ALA A 207 -6.63 -4.20 17.69
CA ALA A 207 -6.38 -5.63 17.50
C ALA A 207 -5.08 -5.89 16.72
N GLY A 208 -4.62 -4.93 15.93
CA GLY A 208 -3.57 -5.16 14.93
C GLY A 208 -3.99 -6.18 13.87
N THR A 209 -3.01 -6.78 13.19
CA THR A 209 -3.21 -7.78 12.15
C THR A 209 -2.49 -9.09 12.46
N ILE A 210 -2.64 -10.07 11.58
CA ILE A 210 -1.86 -11.32 11.62
C ILE A 210 -0.36 -11.08 11.37
N ASP A 211 0.02 -9.92 10.80
CA ASP A 211 1.42 -9.52 10.59
C ASP A 211 2.03 -8.79 11.81
N GLY A 212 1.17 -8.39 12.74
CA GLY A 212 1.55 -7.69 13.97
C GLY A 212 0.31 -7.43 14.82
N PHE A 213 0.17 -8.22 15.89
CA PHE A 213 -0.98 -8.13 16.79
C PHE A 213 -0.89 -6.94 17.74
N GLY A 214 -2.03 -6.48 18.23
CA GLY A 214 -2.11 -5.47 19.30
C GLY A 214 -2.04 -6.07 20.70
N ASN A 215 -1.51 -5.32 21.66
CA ASN A 215 -1.20 -5.82 23.01
C ASN A 215 -2.36 -5.81 24.01
N LEU A 216 -3.58 -5.47 23.58
CA LEU A 216 -4.74 -5.26 24.47
C LEU A 216 -5.87 -6.27 24.28
N ASN A 217 -5.58 -7.41 23.63
CA ASN A 217 -6.50 -8.53 23.40
C ASN A 217 -7.82 -8.14 22.69
N PHE A 218 -7.80 -7.07 21.89
CA PHE A 218 -8.87 -6.76 20.97
C PHE A 218 -8.87 -7.77 19.82
N THR A 219 -10.05 -8.08 19.30
CA THR A 219 -10.20 -8.94 18.12
C THR A 219 -10.56 -8.09 16.89
N GLN A 220 -10.26 -8.63 15.72
CA GLN A 220 -10.76 -8.03 14.49
C GLN A 220 -12.25 -8.35 14.32
N GLY A 221 -12.96 -7.56 13.53
CA GLY A 221 -14.36 -7.79 13.21
C GLY A 221 -15.34 -7.23 14.24
N THR A 222 -14.91 -6.33 15.12
CA THR A 222 -15.75 -5.79 16.19
C THR A 222 -16.67 -4.70 15.66
N THR A 223 -17.98 -4.97 15.65
CA THR A 223 -19.03 -4.02 15.22
C THR A 223 -19.83 -3.43 16.39
N VAL A 224 -19.62 -3.93 17.60
CA VAL A 224 -20.30 -3.48 18.82
C VAL A 224 -19.23 -3.13 19.86
N GLY A 225 -19.35 -1.95 20.47
CA GLY A 225 -18.44 -1.50 21.51
C GLY A 225 -18.65 -2.25 22.84
N ASP A 226 -17.68 -2.10 23.74
CA ASP A 226 -17.72 -2.68 25.08
C ASP A 226 -17.85 -1.56 26.13
N PRO A 227 -18.74 -1.69 27.14
CA PRO A 227 -18.95 -0.64 28.15
C PRO A 227 -17.70 -0.22 28.91
N PHE A 228 -16.75 -1.13 29.17
CA PHE A 228 -15.50 -0.81 29.86
C PHE A 228 -14.63 0.11 29.01
N TRP A 229 -14.41 -0.25 27.74
CA TRP A 229 -13.61 0.56 26.81
C TRP A 229 -14.28 1.89 26.45
N ASP A 230 -15.60 1.90 26.29
CA ASP A 230 -16.38 3.12 26.07
C ASP A 230 -16.26 4.07 27.26
N SER A 231 -16.37 3.57 28.50
CA SER A 231 -16.21 4.36 29.71
C SER A 231 -14.80 4.92 29.85
N LEU A 232 -13.78 4.10 29.59
CA LEU A 232 -12.38 4.52 29.67
C LEU A 232 -12.06 5.63 28.65
N ARG A 233 -12.50 5.47 27.39
CA ARG A 233 -12.40 6.50 26.36
C ARG A 233 -13.09 7.79 26.81
N ASP A 234 -14.32 7.69 27.29
CA ASP A 234 -15.13 8.85 27.67
C ASP A 234 -14.49 9.63 28.84
N GLN A 235 -13.87 8.93 29.80
CA GLN A 235 -13.18 9.53 30.94
C GLN A 235 -11.85 10.19 30.58
N ILE A 236 -11.06 9.59 29.68
CA ILE A 236 -9.70 10.05 29.36
C ILE A 236 -9.69 11.07 28.21
N LEU A 237 -10.44 10.77 27.14
CA LEU A 237 -10.42 11.50 25.88
C LEU A 237 -11.68 12.34 25.65
N GLY A 238 -12.71 12.17 26.49
CA GLY A 238 -14.02 12.76 26.30
C GLY A 238 -14.94 11.86 25.47
N LYS A 239 -16.24 12.15 25.51
CA LYS A 239 -17.28 11.35 24.84
C LYS A 239 -17.44 11.76 23.37
N PRO A 240 -17.40 10.83 22.41
CA PRO A 240 -17.67 11.12 21.00
C PRO A 240 -19.07 11.70 20.81
N SER A 241 -19.20 12.68 19.93
CA SER A 241 -20.49 13.27 19.57
C SER A 241 -21.48 12.24 18.98
N ALA A 242 -22.79 12.55 19.01
CA ALA A 242 -23.78 11.66 18.41
C ALA A 242 -23.61 11.61 16.88
N GLU A 243 -23.20 12.74 16.30
CA GLU A 243 -22.94 12.94 14.88
C GLU A 243 -21.79 12.07 14.39
N ILE A 244 -20.64 12.06 15.08
CA ILE A 244 -19.50 11.23 14.67
C ILE A 244 -19.82 9.75 14.82
N LYS A 245 -20.54 9.35 15.89
CA LYS A 245 -20.97 7.96 16.09
C LYS A 245 -21.91 7.49 14.98
N GLU A 246 -22.88 8.30 14.58
CA GLU A 246 -23.80 7.96 13.50
C GLU A 246 -23.08 7.86 12.16
N CYS A 247 -22.24 8.86 11.85
CA CYS A 247 -21.49 8.91 10.60
C CYS A 247 -20.59 7.68 10.41
N HIS A 248 -20.02 7.16 11.50
CA HIS A 248 -19.09 6.03 11.47
C HIS A 248 -19.73 4.65 11.45
N LYS A 249 -21.03 4.50 11.68
CA LYS A 249 -21.65 3.17 11.74
C LYS A 249 -21.30 2.31 10.52
N PRO A 250 -21.06 0.99 10.71
CA PRO A 250 -21.17 0.22 11.95
C PRO A 250 -19.90 0.24 12.83
N LYS A 251 -18.91 1.11 12.59
CA LYS A 251 -17.67 1.17 13.38
C LYS A 251 -17.95 1.58 14.83
N PRO A 252 -17.62 0.76 15.85
CA PRO A 252 -17.56 1.21 17.22
C PRO A 252 -16.29 2.04 17.41
N ILE A 253 -16.44 3.32 17.74
CA ILE A 253 -15.31 4.26 17.84
C ILE A 253 -14.50 3.98 19.09
N LEU A 254 -13.21 3.66 18.95
CA LEU A 254 -12.26 3.60 20.07
C LEU A 254 -11.62 4.96 20.31
N LEU A 255 -11.18 5.65 19.24
CA LEU A 255 -10.52 6.96 19.30
C LEU A 255 -11.21 7.92 18.34
N HIS A 256 -11.83 8.98 18.86
CA HIS A 256 -12.53 10.02 18.08
C HIS A 256 -11.59 11.15 17.67
N THR A 257 -10.50 10.80 16.99
CA THR A 257 -9.36 11.70 16.71
C THR A 257 -9.69 13.07 16.10
N GLY A 258 -10.78 13.20 15.35
CA GLY A 258 -11.24 14.48 14.77
C GLY A 258 -11.92 15.42 15.76
N GLU A 259 -12.12 14.99 17.00
CA GLU A 259 -12.61 15.80 18.12
C GLU A 259 -11.49 16.00 19.18
N LEU A 260 -10.28 15.49 18.92
CA LEU A 260 -9.10 15.60 19.78
C LEU A 260 -8.05 16.53 19.16
N THR A 261 -7.87 17.71 19.75
CA THR A 261 -7.03 18.79 19.18
C THR A 261 -5.86 19.22 20.05
N LYS A 262 -5.64 18.55 21.19
CA LYS A 262 -4.55 18.88 22.12
C LYS A 262 -3.45 17.81 22.12
N PRO A 263 -2.16 18.20 22.09
CA PRO A 263 -1.66 19.57 21.89
C PRO A 263 -1.86 20.09 20.45
N HIS A 264 -2.05 19.19 19.49
CA HIS A 264 -2.41 19.45 18.09
C HIS A 264 -3.50 18.46 17.66
N PRO A 265 -4.21 18.69 16.54
CA PRO A 265 -5.10 17.70 15.93
C PRO A 265 -4.45 16.32 15.82
N TRP A 266 -5.13 15.28 16.32
CA TRP A 266 -4.58 13.92 16.38
C TRP A 266 -4.51 13.25 15.01
N HIS A 267 -5.43 13.59 14.11
CA HIS A 267 -5.42 13.17 12.71
C HIS A 267 -5.64 14.37 11.78
N PRO A 268 -5.15 14.30 10.53
CA PRO A 268 -5.32 15.37 9.57
C PRO A 268 -6.78 15.48 9.12
N ASP A 269 -7.25 16.73 8.99
CA ASP A 269 -8.50 17.04 8.29
C ASP A 269 -8.23 17.31 6.80
N ILE A 270 -7.12 17.98 6.52
CA ILE A 270 -6.70 18.40 5.19
C ILE A 270 -5.75 17.36 4.59
N VAL A 271 -6.10 16.86 3.41
CA VAL A 271 -5.42 15.74 2.75
C VAL A 271 -5.08 16.10 1.30
N ASP A 272 -3.91 15.67 0.84
CA ASP A 272 -3.48 15.80 -0.55
C ASP A 272 -4.12 14.71 -1.44
N VAL A 273 -4.69 15.13 -2.56
CA VAL A 273 -5.00 14.24 -3.70
C VAL A 273 -4.25 14.73 -4.93
N GLN A 274 -3.59 13.81 -5.65
CA GLN A 274 -2.76 14.18 -6.79
C GLN A 274 -2.69 13.08 -7.84
N ILE A 275 -2.73 13.48 -9.12
CA ILE A 275 -2.40 12.62 -10.26
C ILE A 275 -1.24 13.25 -11.03
N ILE A 276 -0.26 12.43 -11.38
CA ILE A 276 0.79 12.78 -12.36
C ILE A 276 0.62 11.85 -13.56
N THR A 277 0.61 12.40 -14.77
CA THR A 277 0.62 11.62 -16.00
C THR A 277 1.94 11.73 -16.73
N ILE A 278 2.46 10.60 -17.20
CA ILE A 278 3.62 10.48 -18.05
C ILE A 278 3.14 9.81 -19.33
N GLY A 279 2.75 10.61 -20.32
CA GLY A 279 2.12 10.08 -21.52
C GLY A 279 0.87 9.26 -21.22
N SER A 280 0.90 7.97 -21.56
CA SER A 280 -0.19 7.01 -21.31
C SER A 280 -0.21 6.38 -19.92
N LEU A 281 0.71 6.74 -19.02
CA LEU A 281 0.74 6.30 -17.63
C LEU A 281 0.15 7.37 -16.71
N ALA A 282 -0.75 7.02 -15.81
CA ALA A 282 -1.20 7.90 -14.72
C ALA A 282 -0.84 7.29 -13.35
N ILE A 283 -0.16 8.08 -12.53
CA ILE A 283 0.24 7.76 -11.17
C ILE A 283 -0.71 8.50 -10.22
N THR A 284 -1.53 7.74 -9.49
CA THR A 284 -2.44 8.27 -8.47
C THR A 284 -1.76 8.22 -7.11
N ALA A 285 -1.49 9.38 -6.51
CA ALA A 285 -0.81 9.51 -5.22
C ALA A 285 -1.82 9.41 -4.07
N ILE A 286 -1.86 8.25 -3.41
CA ILE A 286 -2.86 7.91 -2.41
C ILE A 286 -2.31 8.18 -1.00
N PRO A 287 -3.00 9.00 -0.19
CA PRO A 287 -2.55 9.40 1.15
C PRO A 287 -2.82 8.34 2.23
N GLY A 288 -2.54 7.08 1.93
CA GLY A 288 -2.82 5.97 2.84
C GLY A 288 -2.73 4.61 2.14
N GLU A 289 -3.41 3.63 2.73
CA GLU A 289 -3.33 2.21 2.38
C GLU A 289 -4.66 1.70 1.83
N LEU A 290 -4.81 1.75 0.50
CA LEU A 290 -5.95 1.12 -0.16
C LEU A 290 -5.88 -0.40 -0.03
N THR A 291 -7.01 -1.03 0.31
CA THR A 291 -7.18 -2.48 0.13
C THR A 291 -7.18 -2.87 -1.35
N THR A 292 -7.12 -4.18 -1.60
CA THR A 292 -7.07 -4.77 -2.93
C THR A 292 -8.23 -4.30 -3.79
N MET A 293 -9.46 -4.39 -3.31
CA MET A 293 -10.63 -4.00 -4.09
C MET A 293 -10.76 -2.47 -4.19
N SER A 294 -10.38 -1.74 -3.14
CA SER A 294 -10.39 -0.28 -3.17
C SER A 294 -9.47 0.28 -4.26
N GLY A 295 -8.25 -0.27 -4.38
CA GLY A 295 -7.33 0.07 -5.45
C GLY A 295 -7.82 -0.32 -6.84
N ARG A 296 -8.51 -1.46 -6.99
CA ARG A 296 -9.13 -1.86 -8.27
C ARG A 296 -10.21 -0.88 -8.71
N ARG A 297 -11.16 -0.56 -7.82
CA ARG A 297 -12.27 0.37 -8.10
C ARG A 297 -11.76 1.76 -8.46
N LEU A 298 -10.76 2.28 -7.75
CA LEU A 298 -10.17 3.59 -8.06
C LEU A 298 -9.47 3.58 -9.42
N ARG A 299 -8.63 2.57 -9.71
CA ARG A 299 -7.95 2.46 -11.02
C ARG A 299 -8.93 2.44 -12.18
N GLU A 300 -9.97 1.60 -12.11
CA GLU A 300 -10.98 1.48 -13.17
C GLU A 300 -11.79 2.78 -13.34
N ALA A 301 -12.17 3.43 -12.24
CA ALA A 301 -12.91 4.68 -12.28
C ALA A 301 -12.10 5.83 -12.90
N VAL A 302 -10.82 5.95 -12.53
CA VAL A 302 -9.90 6.96 -13.09
C VAL A 302 -9.61 6.67 -14.56
N GLN A 303 -9.37 5.40 -14.92
CA GLN A 303 -9.17 4.99 -16.31
C GLN A 303 -10.38 5.33 -17.18
N THR A 304 -11.58 5.07 -16.67
CA THR A 304 -12.84 5.38 -17.36
C THR A 304 -12.99 6.88 -17.54
N GLU A 305 -12.68 7.69 -16.52
CA GLU A 305 -12.76 9.15 -16.62
C GLU A 305 -11.81 9.71 -17.68
N PHE A 306 -10.56 9.23 -17.74
CA PHE A 306 -9.64 9.59 -18.82
C PHE A 306 -10.20 9.21 -20.21
N ALA A 307 -10.72 7.99 -20.35
CA ALA A 307 -11.29 7.51 -21.61
C ALA A 307 -12.51 8.33 -22.06
N THR A 308 -13.40 8.69 -21.14
CA THR A 308 -14.57 9.54 -21.43
C THR A 308 -14.17 10.93 -21.92
N ASN A 309 -13.02 11.44 -21.49
CA ASN A 309 -12.51 12.76 -21.86
C ASN A 309 -11.38 12.71 -22.92
N GLY A 310 -11.31 11.63 -23.72
CA GLY A 310 -10.45 11.57 -24.91
C GLY A 310 -9.04 10.99 -24.72
N MET A 311 -8.63 10.68 -23.48
CA MET A 311 -7.36 10.00 -23.18
C MET A 311 -7.57 8.48 -23.07
N GLN A 312 -7.55 7.80 -24.21
CA GLN A 312 -7.78 6.35 -24.27
C GLN A 312 -6.58 5.54 -23.77
N ASN A 313 -6.85 4.31 -23.31
CA ASN A 313 -5.84 3.30 -22.96
C ASN A 313 -4.82 3.75 -21.89
N MET A 314 -5.22 4.65 -20.99
CA MET A 314 -4.38 5.04 -19.85
C MET A 314 -4.12 3.84 -18.94
N THR A 315 -2.85 3.65 -18.55
CA THR A 315 -2.47 2.69 -17.51
C THR A 315 -2.44 3.42 -16.18
N ILE A 316 -3.32 3.02 -15.25
CA ILE A 316 -3.45 3.68 -13.94
C ILE A 316 -2.72 2.85 -12.89
N VAL A 317 -1.81 3.51 -12.17
CA VAL A 317 -1.08 2.93 -11.05
C VAL A 317 -1.47 3.61 -9.75
N ILE A 318 -1.59 2.80 -8.69
CA ILE A 318 -1.73 3.29 -7.33
C ILE A 318 -0.33 3.45 -6.77
N SER A 319 -0.03 4.65 -6.26
CA SER A 319 1.13 4.91 -5.40
C SER A 319 0.60 5.13 -3.99
N GLY A 320 0.76 4.13 -3.12
CA GLY A 320 0.27 4.20 -1.73
C GLY A 320 1.21 4.99 -0.81
N LEU A 321 0.70 5.44 0.34
CA LEU A 321 1.48 6.17 1.36
C LEU A 321 2.17 7.46 0.83
N CYS A 322 1.49 8.19 -0.05
CA CYS A 322 2.00 9.44 -0.61
C CYS A 322 1.60 10.67 0.22
N ASN A 323 2.50 11.64 0.32
CA ASN A 323 2.29 13.00 0.85
C ASN A 323 1.92 13.08 2.35
N VAL A 324 0.76 12.55 2.75
CA VAL A 324 0.25 12.53 4.13
C VAL A 324 -0.35 11.16 4.43
N TYR A 325 -0.20 10.66 5.66
CA TYR A 325 -0.72 9.35 6.06
C TYR A 325 -2.09 9.48 6.72
N THR A 326 -3.10 8.82 6.15
CA THR A 326 -4.48 8.79 6.69
C THR A 326 -4.97 7.37 6.94
N HIS A 327 -4.07 6.47 7.35
CA HIS A 327 -4.39 5.05 7.59
C HIS A 327 -4.94 4.33 6.34
N TYR A 328 -5.94 3.46 6.54
CA TYR A 328 -6.43 2.52 5.53
C TYR A 328 -7.64 3.08 4.79
N ILE A 329 -7.88 2.53 3.61
CA ILE A 329 -9.05 2.84 2.80
C ILE A 329 -9.64 1.52 2.30
N THR A 330 -10.73 1.12 2.94
CA THR A 330 -11.54 -0.04 2.56
C THR A 330 -12.69 0.34 1.62
N THR A 331 -13.24 -0.64 0.91
CA THR A 331 -14.53 -0.48 0.25
C THR A 331 -15.64 -0.30 1.29
N PHE A 332 -16.82 0.15 0.84
CA PHE A 332 -17.98 0.25 1.74
C PHE A 332 -18.33 -1.12 2.33
N GLU A 333 -18.25 -2.17 1.53
CA GLU A 333 -18.58 -3.55 1.88
C GLU A 333 -17.56 -4.14 2.87
N GLU A 334 -16.26 -3.96 2.61
CA GLU A 334 -15.18 -4.31 3.53
C GLU A 334 -15.31 -3.53 4.86
N TYR A 335 -15.70 -2.25 4.80
CA TYR A 335 -15.89 -1.43 5.98
C TYR A 335 -16.94 -2.03 6.94
N GLN A 336 -17.97 -2.68 6.41
CA GLN A 336 -19.02 -3.27 7.26
C GLN A 336 -18.50 -4.39 8.15
N ALA A 337 -17.46 -5.12 7.71
CA ALA A 337 -16.89 -6.22 8.46
C ALA A 337 -16.08 -5.77 9.68
N GLN A 338 -15.62 -4.52 9.72
CA GLN A 338 -14.83 -3.95 10.84
C GLN A 338 -13.61 -4.79 11.27
N ARG A 339 -12.91 -5.38 10.29
CA ARG A 339 -11.52 -5.84 10.49
C ARG A 339 -10.56 -4.65 10.68
N TYR A 340 -9.27 -4.91 10.90
CA TYR A 340 -8.30 -3.86 11.23
C TYR A 340 -8.29 -2.69 10.22
N GLU A 341 -8.29 -3.00 8.93
CA GLU A 341 -8.25 -2.02 7.85
C GLU A 341 -9.54 -1.17 7.85
N ALA A 342 -10.69 -1.81 8.03
CA ALA A 342 -11.99 -1.16 8.10
C ALA A 342 -12.15 -0.26 9.35
N ALA A 343 -11.64 -0.73 10.49
CA ALA A 343 -11.56 0.07 11.72
C ALA A 343 -10.61 1.26 11.56
N SER A 344 -9.61 1.13 10.69
CA SER A 344 -8.61 2.14 10.36
C SER A 344 -8.98 3.02 9.15
N THR A 345 -10.15 2.83 8.54
CA THR A 345 -10.70 3.75 7.52
C THR A 345 -11.27 5.00 8.20
N ILE A 346 -10.42 6.00 8.41
CA ILE A 346 -10.69 7.06 9.41
C ILE A 346 -11.81 8.04 9.03
N TYR A 347 -12.12 8.26 7.76
CA TYR A 347 -13.18 9.21 7.36
C TYR A 347 -14.56 8.55 7.13
N GLY A 348 -14.75 7.34 7.66
CA GLY A 348 -16.04 6.64 7.66
C GLY A 348 -16.28 5.74 6.43
N PRO A 349 -17.48 5.16 6.31
CA PRO A 349 -17.79 4.12 5.32
C PRO A 349 -17.69 4.57 3.86
N HIS A 350 -17.76 5.89 3.62
CA HIS A 350 -17.73 6.47 2.27
C HIS A 350 -16.37 7.05 1.88
N THR A 351 -15.31 6.76 2.64
CA THR A 351 -13.94 7.24 2.37
C THR A 351 -13.46 6.88 0.96
N LEU A 352 -13.62 5.62 0.53
CA LEU A 352 -13.24 5.21 -0.82
C LEU A 352 -14.04 5.95 -1.90
N SER A 353 -15.36 6.06 -1.73
CA SER A 353 -16.21 6.75 -2.70
C SER A 353 -15.85 8.23 -2.83
N ALA A 354 -15.48 8.89 -1.73
CA ALA A 354 -14.93 10.24 -1.75
C ALA A 354 -13.64 10.31 -2.57
N TYR A 355 -12.68 9.42 -2.32
CA TYR A 355 -11.44 9.38 -3.11
C TYR A 355 -11.71 9.11 -4.58
N ILE A 356 -12.58 8.15 -4.94
CA ILE A 356 -12.95 7.91 -6.34
C ILE A 356 -13.52 9.18 -6.99
N GLN A 357 -14.43 9.88 -6.31
CA GLN A 357 -15.01 11.13 -6.82
C GLN A 357 -13.94 12.21 -7.03
N LEU A 358 -13.05 12.39 -6.06
CA LEU A 358 -11.96 13.38 -6.13
C LEU A 358 -10.99 13.05 -7.27
N PHE A 359 -10.45 11.82 -7.31
CA PHE A 359 -9.49 11.41 -8.33
C PHE A 359 -10.08 11.43 -9.76
N ARG A 360 -11.38 11.17 -9.92
CA ARG A 360 -12.07 11.41 -11.21
C ARG A 360 -12.09 12.91 -11.56
N GLY A 361 -12.36 13.78 -10.59
CA GLY A 361 -12.25 15.23 -10.77
C GLY A 361 -10.88 15.65 -11.29
N LEU A 362 -9.80 15.13 -10.69
CA LEU A 362 -8.43 15.39 -11.14
C LEU A 362 -8.16 14.84 -12.54
N ALA A 363 -8.57 13.59 -12.81
CA ALA A 363 -8.38 12.96 -14.12
C ALA A 363 -9.10 13.72 -15.25
N LYS A 364 -10.34 14.15 -14.99
CA LYS A 364 -11.11 15.01 -15.90
C LYS A 364 -10.40 16.35 -16.14
N ALA A 365 -9.89 16.99 -15.10
CA ALA A 365 -9.21 18.27 -15.22
C ALA A 365 -7.93 18.17 -16.06
N ILE A 366 -7.16 17.08 -15.91
CA ILE A 366 -5.99 16.78 -16.75
C ILE A 366 -6.44 16.56 -18.20
N ALA A 367 -7.42 15.68 -18.43
CA ALA A 367 -7.85 15.31 -19.78
C ALA A 367 -8.46 16.47 -20.58
N THR A 368 -9.06 17.45 -19.88
CA THR A 368 -9.69 18.63 -20.49
C THR A 368 -8.82 19.88 -20.46
N ASP A 369 -7.57 19.78 -20.00
CA ASP A 369 -6.65 20.91 -19.81
C ASP A 369 -7.25 22.06 -18.98
N THR A 370 -7.97 21.70 -17.91
CA THR A 370 -8.63 22.63 -16.99
C THR A 370 -8.09 22.54 -15.56
N VAL A 371 -6.86 22.03 -15.38
CA VAL A 371 -6.22 21.92 -14.05
C VAL A 371 -6.17 23.27 -13.32
N ALA A 372 -5.93 24.37 -14.03
CA ALA A 372 -5.92 25.72 -13.46
C ALA A 372 -7.29 26.15 -12.86
N ASN A 373 -8.38 25.50 -13.26
CA ASN A 373 -9.72 25.76 -12.74
C ASN A 373 -10.04 24.96 -11.47
N LEU A 374 -9.20 24.01 -11.08
CA LEU A 374 -9.37 23.29 -9.82
C LEU A 374 -9.17 24.28 -8.66
N SER A 375 -10.09 24.24 -7.69
CA SER A 375 -9.89 24.97 -6.44
C SER A 375 -8.65 24.42 -5.74
N ARG A 376 -7.73 25.29 -5.34
CA ARG A 376 -6.54 24.92 -4.55
C ARG A 376 -6.91 24.11 -3.29
N GLY A 377 -8.04 24.44 -2.68
CA GLY A 377 -8.48 23.85 -1.40
C GLY A 377 -7.84 24.52 -0.19
N PRO A 378 -8.21 24.10 1.03
CA PRO A 378 -7.68 24.64 2.28
C PRO A 378 -6.20 24.25 2.46
N GLU A 379 -5.36 25.19 2.88
CA GLU A 379 -3.94 24.91 3.14
C GLU A 379 -3.78 24.08 4.45
N PRO A 380 -2.97 23.00 4.46
CA PRO A 380 -2.74 22.20 5.65
C PRO A 380 -1.89 22.95 6.70
N PRO A 381 -2.09 22.69 8.01
CA PRO A 381 -1.32 23.33 9.06
C PRO A 381 0.12 22.79 9.17
N PHE A 382 1.04 23.60 9.70
CA PHE A 382 2.39 23.19 10.08
C PHE A 382 2.62 23.42 11.59
N PHE A 383 2.66 22.34 12.37
CA PHE A 383 2.77 22.42 13.83
C PHE A 383 4.21 22.67 14.29
N LYS A 384 4.44 23.68 15.13
CA LYS A 384 5.79 24.08 15.59
C LYS A 384 6.17 23.48 16.94
N GLN A 385 5.27 23.53 17.91
CA GLN A 385 5.52 23.06 19.28
C GLN A 385 5.18 21.58 19.41
N LEU A 386 6.03 20.71 18.85
CA LEU A 386 5.91 19.26 19.03
C LEU A 386 6.34 18.86 20.46
N ILE A 387 5.79 17.75 20.96
CA ILE A 387 6.21 17.20 22.26
C ILE A 387 7.65 16.71 22.15
N ALA A 388 8.53 17.17 23.04
CA ALA A 388 9.91 16.71 23.09
C ALA A 388 9.98 15.35 23.83
N PRO A 389 10.70 14.34 23.29
CA PRO A 389 10.92 13.10 24.02
C PRO A 389 11.78 13.35 25.27
N LEU A 390 11.34 12.85 26.42
CA LEU A 390 12.03 12.98 27.72
C LEU A 390 13.12 11.90 27.88
N ILE A 391 14.01 11.77 26.89
CA ILE A 391 15.15 10.84 26.98
C ILE A 391 16.34 11.63 27.55
N PRO A 392 16.86 11.27 28.74
CA PRO A 392 18.03 11.94 29.29
C PRO A 392 19.24 11.72 28.38
N ASN A 393 19.98 12.78 28.07
CA ASN A 393 21.24 12.66 27.34
C ASN A 393 22.31 12.11 28.28
N VAL A 394 22.71 10.85 28.07
CA VAL A 394 23.75 10.18 28.84
C VAL A 394 25.05 10.24 28.06
N VAL A 395 26.12 10.73 28.68
CA VAL A 395 27.45 10.80 28.05
C VAL A 395 27.99 9.39 27.83
N ASP A 396 28.30 9.06 26.58
CA ASP A 396 28.94 7.78 26.22
C ASP A 396 30.28 7.60 26.92
N ARG A 397 30.56 6.37 27.38
CA ARG A 397 31.84 6.03 28.02
C ARG A 397 32.41 4.75 27.43
N ALA A 398 33.71 4.77 27.13
CA ALA A 398 34.45 3.56 26.82
C ALA A 398 34.67 2.72 28.10
N PRO A 399 34.84 1.39 27.98
CA PRO A 399 35.27 0.55 29.10
C PRO A 399 36.60 1.03 29.71
N THR A 400 36.81 0.77 30.99
CA THR A 400 38.05 1.18 31.69
C THR A 400 39.30 0.66 30.98
N GLY A 401 40.23 1.57 30.66
CA GLY A 401 41.48 1.25 29.97
C GLY A 401 41.35 1.04 28.45
N LYS A 402 40.18 1.33 27.85
CA LYS A 402 39.92 1.28 26.40
C LYS A 402 39.50 2.64 25.85
N THR A 403 39.56 2.77 24.53
CA THR A 403 39.04 3.92 23.78
C THR A 403 37.96 3.46 22.78
N PHE A 404 37.15 4.41 22.29
CA PHE A 404 36.14 4.10 21.29
C PHE A 404 36.79 3.54 20.01
N GLY A 405 36.31 2.39 19.56
CA GLY A 405 36.86 1.66 18.41
C GLY A 405 37.74 0.46 18.78
N ASP A 406 38.13 0.31 20.05
CA ASP A 406 38.90 -0.86 20.49
C ASP A 406 38.11 -2.16 20.34
N VAL A 407 38.72 -3.17 19.72
CA VAL A 407 38.11 -4.49 19.55
C VAL A 407 37.91 -5.15 20.93
N LEU A 408 36.65 -5.44 21.26
CA LEU A 408 36.30 -6.21 22.47
C LEU A 408 36.31 -7.72 22.20
N GLN A 409 35.82 -8.12 21.02
CA GLN A 409 35.75 -9.51 20.59
C GLN A 409 36.22 -9.61 19.13
N PRO A 410 37.42 -10.17 18.86
CA PRO A 410 37.92 -10.33 17.50
C PRO A 410 37.19 -11.45 16.76
N ALA A 411 37.25 -11.40 15.43
CA ALA A 411 36.76 -12.47 14.58
C ALA A 411 37.61 -13.75 14.74
N LYS A 412 37.05 -14.90 14.38
CA LYS A 412 37.80 -16.16 14.31
C LYS A 412 38.85 -16.08 13.19
N PRO A 413 39.98 -16.82 13.29
CA PRO A 413 41.01 -16.80 12.24
C PRO A 413 40.53 -17.32 10.89
N THR A 414 39.53 -18.21 10.89
CA THR A 414 39.00 -18.84 9.68
C THR A 414 37.48 -18.95 9.74
N TYR A 415 36.85 -18.74 8.58
CA TYR A 415 35.43 -18.95 8.36
C TYR A 415 35.23 -19.76 7.09
N ARG A 416 34.17 -20.59 7.04
CA ARG A 416 33.80 -21.31 5.83
C ARG A 416 33.09 -20.36 4.88
N VAL A 417 33.55 -20.30 3.64
CA VAL A 417 32.81 -19.62 2.57
C VAL A 417 31.58 -20.46 2.23
N VAL A 418 30.42 -20.05 2.71
CA VAL A 418 29.14 -20.62 2.27
C VAL A 418 28.73 -19.84 1.02
N ARG A 419 28.97 -20.41 -0.16
CA ARG A 419 28.33 -19.91 -1.39
C ARG A 419 26.87 -20.30 -1.31
N LEU A 420 25.97 -19.32 -1.16
CA LEU A 420 24.54 -19.55 -1.31
C LEU A 420 24.31 -20.27 -2.65
N PRO A 421 23.57 -21.40 -2.66
CA PRO A 421 23.40 -22.17 -3.87
C PRO A 421 22.76 -21.29 -4.95
N LYS A 422 23.36 -21.27 -6.15
CA LYS A 422 22.67 -20.80 -7.35
C LYS A 422 21.50 -21.77 -7.57
N ARG A 423 20.29 -21.41 -7.16
CA ARG A 423 19.06 -22.10 -7.55
C ARG A 423 18.18 -21.14 -8.31
#